data_AF-A0A9P6NYI5-F1
#
_entry.id   AF-A0A9P6NYI5-F1
#
_cell.length_a   1.000
_cell.length_b   1.000
_cell.length_c   1.000
_cell.angle_alpha   90.00
_cell.angle_beta   90.00
_cell.angle_gamma   90.00
#
_symmetry.space_group_name_H-M   'P 1'
#
loop_
_entity.id
_entity.type
_entity.pdbx_description
1 polymer ?
#
loop_
_entity_poly.entity_id
_entity_poly.type
_entity_poly.pdbx_seq_one_letter_code
_entity_poly.pdbx_strand_id
1 'polypeptide(L)'
;MRALRESGVHMYGFGLTSAIRAYKIFVRPIIEYGVALCNLTAVTVQPLENTQKQCLRMCLRRKHTSPVGTIQIASLAGLPTMYSRYQILQAKFIKRAYSLPSGTLLKTMLPDIAAFRSPYAWSKIRLNAIWRVSLRLQRSPEPPKDCLMRAIVDHLQE
;
A
#
# COMPACT_ATOMS: atom_id res chain seq x y z
N MET A 1 8.83 -7.22 -15.67
CA MET A 1 8.04 -8.47 -15.56
C MET A 1 8.29 -9.51 -16.66
N ARG A 2 8.53 -9.11 -17.92
CA ARG A 2 8.80 -10.08 -19.00
C ARG A 2 10.06 -10.92 -18.72
N ALA A 3 11.18 -10.29 -18.33
CA ALA A 3 12.41 -10.98 -17.95
C ALA A 3 12.23 -11.99 -16.80
N LEU A 4 11.53 -11.62 -15.71
CA LEU A 4 11.22 -12.54 -14.61
C LEU A 4 10.37 -13.75 -15.07
N ARG A 5 9.47 -13.53 -16.02
CA ARG A 5 8.65 -14.60 -16.57
C ARG A 5 9.49 -15.55 -17.45
N GLU A 6 10.43 -15.01 -18.21
CA GLU A 6 11.35 -15.79 -19.06
C GLU A 6 12.32 -16.63 -18.22
N SER A 7 12.73 -16.16 -17.05
CA SER A 7 13.54 -16.93 -16.10
C SER A 7 12.74 -17.99 -15.30
N GLY A 8 11.47 -18.24 -15.64
CA GLY A 8 10.64 -19.26 -14.99
C GLY A 8 9.97 -18.82 -13.68
N VAL A 9 10.10 -17.55 -13.29
CA VAL A 9 9.47 -16.98 -12.08
C VAL A 9 7.99 -16.70 -12.33
N HIS A 10 7.23 -17.78 -12.48
CA HIS A 10 5.78 -17.77 -12.67
C HIS A 10 5.12 -19.03 -12.10
N MET A 11 3.78 -19.03 -11.98
CA MET A 11 3.01 -20.13 -11.35
C MET A 11 3.36 -21.53 -11.87
N TYR A 12 3.54 -21.70 -13.19
CA TYR A 12 3.86 -22.99 -13.82
C TYR A 12 5.36 -23.36 -13.81
N GLY A 13 6.22 -22.50 -13.27
CA GLY A 13 7.67 -22.71 -13.21
C GLY A 13 8.04 -22.97 -11.77
N PHE A 14 8.41 -21.93 -11.04
CA PHE A 14 8.74 -22.02 -9.61
C PHE A 14 7.53 -22.06 -8.65
N GLY A 15 6.32 -22.25 -9.15
CA GLY A 15 5.10 -22.35 -8.34
C GLY A 15 4.43 -21.01 -8.02
N LEU A 16 3.21 -21.11 -7.45
CA LEU A 16 2.36 -19.96 -7.12
C LEU A 16 2.99 -19.04 -6.06
N THR A 17 3.55 -19.63 -4.99
CA THR A 17 4.13 -18.89 -3.87
C THR A 17 5.34 -18.07 -4.29
N SER A 18 6.21 -18.65 -5.11
CA SER A 18 7.38 -17.97 -5.69
C SER A 18 6.96 -16.81 -6.60
N ALA A 19 5.94 -17.01 -7.44
CA ALA A 19 5.40 -15.96 -8.29
C ALA A 19 4.80 -14.78 -7.50
N ILE A 20 4.08 -15.07 -6.41
CA ILE A 20 3.54 -14.04 -5.50
C ILE A 20 4.69 -13.31 -4.79
N ARG A 21 5.71 -14.02 -4.30
CA ARG A 21 6.90 -13.41 -3.67
C ARG A 21 7.63 -12.49 -4.64
N ALA A 22 7.84 -12.92 -5.89
CA ALA A 22 8.48 -12.09 -6.91
C ALA A 22 7.69 -10.80 -7.19
N TYR A 23 6.36 -10.88 -7.24
CA TYR A 23 5.51 -9.69 -7.33
C TYR A 23 5.74 -8.75 -6.13
N LYS A 24 5.72 -9.29 -4.91
CA LYS A 24 5.90 -8.51 -3.67
C LYS A 24 7.27 -7.85 -3.57
N ILE A 25 8.33 -8.50 -4.08
CA ILE A 25 9.71 -8.03 -3.99
C ILE A 25 10.02 -7.00 -5.08
N PHE A 26 9.63 -7.25 -6.34
CA PHE A 26 10.09 -6.42 -7.45
C PHE A 26 9.04 -5.43 -7.95
N VAL A 27 7.78 -5.84 -8.04
CA VAL A 27 6.74 -5.03 -8.69
C VAL A 27 6.06 -4.12 -7.70
N ARG A 28 5.67 -4.67 -6.55
CA ARG A 28 4.93 -3.95 -5.52
C ARG A 28 5.65 -2.67 -5.07
N PRO A 29 6.98 -2.67 -4.77
CA PRO A 29 7.65 -1.45 -4.31
C PRO A 29 7.66 -0.34 -5.36
N ILE A 30 7.79 -0.68 -6.65
CA ILE A 30 7.76 0.31 -7.75
C ILE A 30 6.38 1.01 -7.79
N ILE A 31 5.31 0.22 -7.70
CA ILE A 31 3.94 0.73 -7.69
C ILE A 31 3.69 1.57 -6.42
N GLU A 32 4.08 1.08 -5.25
CA GLU A 32 3.90 1.77 -3.97
C GLU A 32 4.68 3.08 -3.90
N TYR A 33 5.89 3.13 -4.45
CA TYR A 33 6.67 4.35 -4.55
C TYR A 33 5.95 5.42 -5.38
N GLY A 34 5.43 5.04 -6.57
CA GLY A 34 4.65 5.96 -7.40
C GLY A 34 3.38 6.45 -6.70
N VAL A 35 2.65 5.55 -6.05
CA VAL A 35 1.44 5.88 -5.27
C VAL A 35 1.74 6.84 -4.12
N ALA A 36 2.88 6.71 -3.46
CA ALA A 36 3.27 7.58 -2.36
C ALA A 36 3.55 9.03 -2.82
N LEU A 37 4.00 9.21 -4.07
CA LEU A 37 4.27 10.53 -4.66
C LEU A 37 3.05 11.17 -5.31
N CYS A 38 2.08 10.37 -5.77
CA CYS A 38 0.91 10.86 -6.48
C CYS A 38 -0.26 11.18 -5.53
N ASN A 39 -1.01 12.24 -5.86
CA ASN A 39 -2.31 12.49 -5.24
C ASN A 39 -3.36 11.56 -5.86
N LEU A 40 -3.72 10.49 -5.15
CA LEU A 40 -4.73 9.55 -5.64
C LEU A 40 -6.11 10.21 -5.68
N THR A 41 -6.61 10.40 -6.89
CA THR A 41 -8.00 10.75 -7.21
C THR A 41 -8.74 9.51 -7.71
N ALA A 42 -10.07 9.50 -7.64
CA ALA A 42 -10.88 8.37 -8.12
C ALA A 42 -10.53 7.97 -9.58
N VAL A 43 -10.18 8.96 -10.42
CA VAL A 43 -9.78 8.77 -11.82
C VAL A 43 -8.44 8.05 -11.95
N THR A 44 -7.48 8.30 -11.05
CA THR A 44 -6.13 7.72 -11.11
C THR A 44 -6.02 6.38 -10.40
N VAL A 45 -6.92 6.09 -9.46
CA VAL A 45 -6.97 4.80 -8.73
C VAL A 45 -7.25 3.64 -9.69
N GLN A 46 -8.20 3.79 -10.61
CA GLN A 46 -8.65 2.68 -11.45
C GLN A 46 -7.59 2.19 -12.45
N PRO A 47 -6.87 3.07 -13.18
CA PRO A 47 -5.74 2.66 -14.01
C PRO A 47 -4.66 1.93 -13.21
N LEU A 48 -4.32 2.44 -12.02
CA LEU A 48 -3.31 1.83 -11.14
C LEU A 48 -3.73 0.43 -10.66
N GLU A 49 -5.01 0.26 -10.30
CA GLU A 49 -5.59 -1.03 -9.94
C GLU A 49 -5.54 -2.01 -11.12
N ASN A 50 -5.80 -1.54 -12.34
CA ASN A 50 -5.71 -2.34 -13.55
C ASN A 50 -4.26 -2.75 -13.87
N THR A 51 -3.29 -1.84 -13.71
CA THR A 51 -1.87 -2.14 -13.86
C THR A 51 -1.41 -3.20 -12.86
N GLN A 52 -1.79 -3.08 -11.58
CA GLN A 52 -1.53 -4.11 -10.58
C GLN A 52 -2.10 -5.47 -11.00
N LYS A 53 -3.38 -5.51 -11.40
CA LYS A 53 -4.06 -6.72 -11.87
C LYS A 53 -3.35 -7.33 -13.09
N GLN A 54 -2.89 -6.50 -14.02
CA GLN A 54 -2.12 -6.94 -15.18
C GLN A 54 -0.78 -7.56 -14.78
N CYS A 55 -0.01 -6.91 -13.90
CA CYS A 55 1.25 -7.45 -13.41
C CYS A 55 1.07 -8.80 -12.68
N LEU A 56 0.04 -8.94 -11.85
CA LEU A 56 -0.29 -10.21 -11.18
C LEU A 56 -0.62 -11.30 -12.19
N ARG A 57 -1.44 -10.99 -13.22
CA ARG A 57 -1.74 -11.93 -14.30
C ARG A 57 -0.49 -12.38 -15.04
N MET A 58 0.46 -11.47 -15.26
CA MET A 58 1.75 -11.81 -15.87
C MET A 58 2.57 -12.76 -14.98
N CYS A 59 2.65 -12.52 -13.67
CA CYS A 59 3.31 -13.43 -12.73
C CYS A 59 2.68 -14.83 -12.75
N LEU A 60 1.37 -14.91 -12.94
CA LEU A 60 0.65 -16.18 -12.90
C LEU A 60 0.44 -16.83 -14.26
N ARG A 61 0.89 -16.18 -15.34
CA ARG A 61 0.71 -16.61 -16.73
C ARG A 61 -0.76 -16.94 -17.05
N ARG A 62 -1.69 -16.17 -16.48
CA ARG A 62 -3.14 -16.36 -16.64
C ARG A 62 -3.71 -15.40 -17.69
N LYS A 63 -4.62 -15.90 -18.52
CA LYS A 63 -5.39 -15.09 -19.48
C LYS A 63 -6.46 -14.26 -18.76
N HIS A 64 -6.91 -13.18 -19.39
CA HIS A 64 -7.97 -12.31 -18.87
C HIS A 64 -9.29 -13.07 -18.57
N THR A 65 -9.56 -14.14 -19.32
CA THR A 65 -10.79 -14.95 -19.29
C THR A 65 -10.74 -16.16 -18.33
N SER A 66 -9.71 -16.25 -17.46
CA SER A 66 -9.58 -17.35 -16.50
C SER A 66 -10.72 -17.38 -15.47
N PRO A 67 -11.26 -18.56 -15.10
CA PRO A 67 -12.34 -18.70 -14.11
C PRO A 67 -11.91 -18.29 -12.69
N VAL A 68 -10.63 -18.43 -12.34
CA VAL A 68 -10.07 -17.83 -11.13
C VAL A 68 -9.77 -16.37 -11.43
N GLY A 69 -10.55 -15.48 -10.82
CA GLY A 69 -10.49 -14.05 -11.05
C GLY A 69 -9.23 -13.42 -10.43
N THR A 70 -8.76 -12.32 -11.03
CA THR A 70 -7.62 -11.55 -10.49
C THR A 70 -7.86 -11.07 -9.04
N ILE A 71 -9.12 -10.96 -8.62
CA ILE A 71 -9.54 -10.62 -7.26
C ILE A 71 -9.17 -11.74 -6.27
N GLN A 72 -9.43 -13.00 -6.63
CA GLN A 72 -9.09 -14.17 -5.78
C GLN A 72 -7.57 -14.28 -5.62
N ILE A 73 -6.83 -14.03 -6.70
CA ILE A 73 -5.35 -14.00 -6.68
C ILE A 73 -4.82 -12.87 -5.81
N ALA A 74 -5.38 -11.66 -5.92
CA ALA A 74 -4.98 -10.52 -5.09
C ALA A 74 -5.25 -10.81 -3.60
N SER A 75 -6.39 -11.45 -3.31
CA SER A 75 -6.73 -11.92 -1.96
C SER A 75 -5.74 -12.96 -1.43
N LEU A 76 -5.40 -13.99 -2.23
CA LEU A 76 -4.37 -14.98 -1.87
C LEU A 76 -2.99 -14.36 -1.64
N ALA A 77 -2.68 -13.28 -2.37
CA ALA A 77 -1.44 -12.54 -2.19
C ALA A 77 -1.49 -11.58 -0.98
N GLY A 78 -2.63 -11.43 -0.30
CA GLY A 78 -2.82 -10.46 0.79
C GLY A 78 -2.69 -9.01 0.32
N LEU A 79 -3.11 -8.73 -0.91
CA LEU A 79 -2.97 -7.40 -1.51
C LEU A 79 -4.24 -6.57 -1.30
N PRO A 80 -4.18 -5.49 -0.51
CA PRO A 80 -5.30 -4.56 -0.40
C PRO A 80 -5.49 -3.79 -1.71
N THR A 81 -6.66 -3.15 -1.86
CA THR A 81 -6.94 -2.24 -2.97
C THR A 81 -5.92 -1.09 -3.01
N MET A 82 -5.70 -0.50 -4.18
CA MET A 82 -4.77 0.62 -4.36
C MET A 82 -5.14 1.83 -3.49
N TYR A 83 -6.44 2.08 -3.30
CA TYR A 83 -6.91 3.13 -2.40
C TYR A 83 -6.58 2.84 -0.94
N SER A 84 -6.89 1.64 -0.44
CA SER A 84 -6.54 1.24 0.93
C SER A 84 -5.03 1.27 1.14
N ARG A 85 -4.25 0.86 0.14
CA ARG A 85 -2.80 0.88 0.18
C ARG A 85 -2.24 2.30 0.24
N TYR A 86 -2.76 3.23 -0.55
CA TYR A 86 -2.42 4.64 -0.46
C TYR A 86 -2.68 5.18 0.95
N GLN A 87 -3.82 4.84 1.54
CA GLN A 87 -4.12 5.25 2.91
C GLN A 87 -3.13 4.65 3.93
N ILE A 88 -2.75 3.38 3.79
CA ILE A 88 -1.75 2.73 4.65
C ILE A 88 -0.38 3.42 4.51
N LEU A 89 0.07 3.67 3.28
CA LEU A 89 1.36 4.32 3.01
C LEU A 89 1.42 5.73 3.60
N GLN A 90 0.34 6.51 3.46
CA GLN A 90 0.22 7.81 4.10
C GLN A 90 0.31 7.70 5.63
N ALA A 91 -0.41 6.75 6.24
CA ALA A 91 -0.36 6.54 7.68
C ALA A 91 1.05 6.14 8.15
N LYS A 92 1.73 5.23 7.44
CA LYS A 92 3.13 4.84 7.72
C LYS A 92 4.07 6.03 7.62
N PHE A 93 3.93 6.84 6.57
CA PHE A 93 4.72 8.05 6.38
C PHE A 93 4.53 9.05 7.52
N ILE A 94 3.28 9.32 7.91
CA ILE A 94 2.99 10.20 9.05
C ILE A 94 3.61 9.65 10.33
N LYS A 95 3.39 8.37 10.64
CA LYS A 95 3.98 7.71 11.82
C LYS A 95 5.49 7.90 11.85
N ARG A 96 6.15 7.67 10.70
CA ARG A 96 7.60 7.83 10.56
C ARG A 96 8.01 9.28 10.80
N ALA A 97 7.34 10.24 10.18
CA ALA A 97 7.63 11.67 10.34
C ALA A 97 7.55 12.15 11.79
N TYR A 98 6.55 11.68 12.55
CA TYR A 98 6.45 12.01 13.98
C TYR A 98 7.48 11.26 14.85
N SER A 99 7.92 10.07 14.45
CA SER A 99 8.94 9.30 15.18
C SER A 99 10.39 9.76 14.96
N LEU A 100 10.63 10.67 14.00
CA LEU A 100 11.98 11.14 13.70
C LEU A 100 12.57 12.00 14.83
N PRO A 101 13.91 11.96 15.02
CA PRO A 101 14.62 12.84 15.94
C PRO A 101 14.40 14.32 15.62
N SER A 102 14.39 15.16 16.66
CA SER A 102 14.18 16.61 16.58
C SER A 102 15.17 17.35 15.68
N GLY A 103 16.36 16.80 15.43
CA GLY A 103 17.38 17.39 14.56
C GLY A 103 17.19 17.13 13.06
N THR A 104 16.18 16.36 12.65
CA THR A 104 15.95 16.07 11.23
C THR A 104 15.14 17.18 10.56
N LEU A 105 15.50 17.54 9.32
CA LEU A 105 14.83 18.59 8.54
C LEU A 105 13.31 18.40 8.49
N LEU A 106 12.85 17.17 8.27
CA LEU A 106 11.42 16.89 8.19
C LEU A 106 10.71 17.17 9.52
N LYS A 107 11.35 16.88 10.66
CA LYS A 107 10.77 17.08 12.00
C LYS A 107 10.72 18.56 12.37
N THR A 108 11.73 19.34 11.98
CA THR A 108 11.78 20.79 12.21
C THR A 108 10.78 21.53 11.33
N MET A 109 10.62 21.12 10.06
CA MET A 109 9.64 21.73 9.15
C MET A 109 8.20 21.26 9.36
N LEU A 110 7.99 20.20 10.15
CA LEU A 110 6.67 19.59 10.34
C LEU A 110 5.58 20.59 10.80
N PRO A 111 5.83 21.53 11.73
CA PRO A 111 4.84 22.53 12.14
C PRO A 111 4.44 23.46 10.98
N ASP A 112 5.41 23.95 10.22
CA ASP A 112 5.19 24.87 9.09
C ASP A 112 4.45 24.19 7.95
N ILE A 113 4.85 22.96 7.64
CA ILE A 113 4.21 22.12 6.63
C ILE A 113 2.77 21.77 7.05
N ALA A 114 2.51 21.56 8.34
CA ALA A 114 1.17 21.31 8.86
C ALA A 114 0.28 22.56 8.83
N ALA A 115 0.86 23.74 9.00
CA ALA A 115 0.17 25.03 8.90
C ALA A 115 -0.13 25.42 7.43
N PHE A 116 0.65 24.90 6.48
CA PHE A 116 0.49 25.22 5.06
C PHE A 116 -0.86 24.71 4.50
N ARG A 117 -1.74 25.65 4.11
CA ARG A 117 -3.03 25.34 3.47
C ARG A 117 -2.84 25.18 1.96
N SER A 118 -2.30 24.04 1.53
CA SER A 118 -2.32 23.63 0.13
C SER A 118 -3.36 22.52 -0.12
N PRO A 119 -4.03 22.49 -1.29
CA PRO A 119 -4.89 21.37 -1.69
C PRO A 119 -4.14 20.03 -1.78
N TYR A 120 -2.80 20.06 -1.76
CA TYR A 120 -1.90 18.90 -1.73
C TYR A 120 -1.22 18.72 -0.35
N ALA A 121 -1.66 19.46 0.67
CA ALA A 121 -0.95 19.59 1.94
C ALA A 121 -1.12 18.40 2.89
N TRP A 122 -0.16 18.32 3.81
CA TRP A 122 -0.15 17.48 5.01
C TRP A 122 -1.41 17.58 5.87
N SER A 123 -2.11 18.71 5.83
CA SER A 123 -3.40 18.88 6.49
C SER A 123 -4.43 17.84 6.03
N LYS A 124 -4.45 17.49 4.73
CA LYS A 124 -5.29 16.41 4.19
C LYS A 124 -4.78 15.03 4.56
N ILE A 125 -3.47 14.84 4.63
CA ILE A 125 -2.87 13.55 5.04
C ILE A 125 -3.22 13.24 6.50
N ARG A 126 -3.29 14.25 7.40
CA ARG A 126 -3.75 14.06 8.80
C ARG A 126 -5.22 13.62 8.92
N LEU A 127 -6.04 13.87 7.89
CA LEU A 127 -7.44 13.43 7.85
C LEU A 127 -7.60 11.96 7.48
N ASN A 128 -6.50 11.29 7.11
CA ASN A 128 -6.46 9.87 6.82
C ASN A 128 -7.14 9.07 7.94
N ALA A 129 -8.16 8.29 7.58
CA ALA A 129 -8.98 7.56 8.52
C ALA A 129 -8.15 6.54 9.31
N ILE A 130 -7.22 5.85 8.65
CA ILE A 130 -6.33 4.85 9.25
C ILE A 130 -5.44 5.52 10.30
N TRP A 131 -4.84 6.67 9.99
CA TRP A 131 -4.01 7.42 10.94
C TRP A 131 -4.80 7.89 12.17
N ARG A 132 -6.02 8.38 11.98
CA ARG A 132 -6.88 8.79 13.10
C ARG A 132 -7.21 7.63 14.02
N VAL A 133 -7.46 6.44 13.45
CA VAL A 133 -7.69 5.23 14.23
C VAL A 133 -6.41 4.81 14.94
N SER A 134 -5.26 4.80 14.28
CA SER A 134 -4.00 4.43 14.94
C SER A 134 -3.68 5.34 16.12
N LEU A 135 -3.97 6.65 16.02
CA LEU A 135 -3.84 7.59 17.14
C LEU A 135 -4.80 7.27 18.30
N ARG A 136 -6.04 6.86 18.02
CA ARG A 136 -6.99 6.46 19.06
C ARG A 136 -6.52 5.22 19.80
N LEU A 137 -6.00 4.23 19.07
CA LEU A 137 -5.48 2.98 19.63
C LEU A 137 -4.18 3.17 20.42
N GLN A 138 -3.35 4.17 20.06
CA GLN A 138 -2.20 4.55 20.89
C GLN A 138 -2.60 5.22 22.21
N ARG A 139 -3.79 5.84 22.26
CA ARG A 139 -4.31 6.52 23.46
C ARG A 139 -5.18 5.62 24.34
N SER A 140 -5.76 4.57 23.78
CA SER A 140 -6.51 3.54 24.53
C SER A 140 -6.07 2.16 24.03
N PRO A 141 -5.44 1.32 24.87
CA PRO A 141 -4.93 0.00 24.48
C PRO A 141 -6.05 -1.04 24.33
N GLU A 142 -7.33 -0.65 24.35
CA GLU A 142 -8.41 -1.57 24.10
C GLU A 142 -8.42 -2.00 22.62
N PRO A 143 -8.29 -3.31 22.32
CA PRO A 143 -8.20 -3.78 20.95
C PRO A 143 -9.50 -3.45 20.20
N PRO A 144 -9.41 -2.96 18.95
CA PRO A 144 -10.61 -2.67 18.18
C PRO A 144 -11.42 -3.97 18.02
N LYS A 145 -12.74 -3.87 18.23
CA LYS A 145 -13.67 -5.00 18.11
C LYS A 145 -13.71 -5.55 16.68
N ASP A 146 -13.47 -4.69 15.69
CA ASP A 146 -13.39 -5.06 14.28
C ASP A 146 -12.08 -5.76 13.92
N CYS A 147 -12.21 -6.97 13.37
CA CYS A 147 -11.12 -7.80 12.87
C CYS A 147 -10.30 -7.12 11.76
N LEU A 148 -10.96 -6.36 10.88
CA LEU A 148 -10.32 -5.58 9.81
C LEU A 148 -9.38 -4.51 10.38
N MET A 149 -9.78 -3.90 11.49
CA MET A 149 -9.01 -2.83 12.12
C MET A 149 -7.78 -3.38 12.87
N ARG A 150 -7.86 -4.59 13.43
CA ARG A 150 -6.69 -5.29 13.98
C ARG A 150 -5.65 -5.59 12.92
N ALA A 151 -6.05 -6.18 11.79
CA ALA A 151 -5.14 -6.51 10.69
C ALA A 151 -4.42 -5.26 10.14
N ILE A 152 -5.09 -4.12 10.09
CA ILE A 152 -4.48 -2.84 9.68
C ILE A 152 -3.46 -2.36 10.71
N VAL A 153 -3.71 -2.54 12.01
CA VAL A 153 -2.80 -2.14 13.10
C VAL A 153 -1.53 -2.99 13.09
N ASP A 154 -1.66 -4.31 12.94
CA ASP A 154 -0.52 -5.23 12.85
C ASP A 154 0.38 -4.84 11.67
N HIS A 155 -0.23 -4.53 10.52
CA HIS A 155 0.50 -4.03 9.34
C HIS A 155 1.14 -2.65 9.51
N LEU A 156 0.74 -1.85 10.51
CA LEU A 156 1.39 -0.57 10.83
C LEU A 156 2.50 -0.72 11.87
N GLN A 157 2.55 -1.85 12.60
CA GLN A 157 3.62 -2.16 13.55
C GLN A 157 4.83 -2.84 12.88
N GLU A 158 4.61 -3.57 11.78
CA GLU A 158 5.64 -4.01 10.80
C GLU A 158 6.21 -2.84 9.97
#